data_AF-A0A940QKG2-F1
#
_entry.id   AF-A0A940QKG2-F1
#
_cell.length_a   1.000
_cell.length_b   1.000
_cell.length_c   1.000
_cell.angle_alpha   90.00
_cell.angle_beta   90.00
_cell.angle_gamma   90.00
#
_symmetry.space_group_name_H-M   'P 1'
#
loop_
_entity.id
_entity.type
_entity.pdbx_description
1 polymer ?
#
loop_
_entity_poly.entity_id
_entity_poly.type
_entity_poly.pdbx_seq_one_letter_code
_entity_poly.pdbx_strand_id
1 'polypeptide(L)'
;MKKPDLKNFFIKIIKPEEKISSGFALVSKYRSAVMGFAALWILFFHVCGTVITAEHPIAAWTEARIKRFGYGGVDIFFLLSGMGLTYAISKSKLYVFYYRRFKRIILPFVAVALLKAHTDHWSVKWFFECISGKAFYVNSIYMFLWFVPAIL
;
A
#
# COMPACT_ATOMS: atom_id res chain seq x y z
N MET A 1 6.28 -57.81 -27.48
CA MET A 1 5.57 -56.92 -26.53
C MET A 1 6.60 -56.17 -25.69
N LYS A 2 6.72 -54.85 -25.88
CA LYS A 2 7.68 -54.00 -25.16
C LYS A 2 7.15 -53.79 -23.73
N LYS A 3 7.90 -54.22 -22.70
CA LYS A 3 7.48 -54.05 -21.30
C LYS A 3 7.24 -52.55 -21.03
N PRO A 4 6.11 -52.15 -20.44
CA PRO A 4 5.88 -50.75 -20.09
C PRO A 4 6.94 -50.33 -19.07
N ASP A 5 7.62 -49.23 -19.36
CA ASP A 5 8.67 -48.68 -18.52
C ASP A 5 8.05 -48.03 -17.28
N LEU A 6 7.82 -48.88 -16.26
CA LEU A 6 7.24 -48.50 -14.99
C LEU A 6 8.02 -47.37 -14.31
N LYS A 7 9.33 -47.23 -14.53
CA LYS A 7 10.11 -46.13 -13.93
C LYS A 7 9.65 -44.77 -14.45
N ASN A 8 9.44 -44.64 -15.75
CA ASN A 8 8.92 -43.40 -16.34
C ASN A 8 7.47 -43.12 -15.95
N PHE A 9 6.67 -44.17 -15.70
CA PHE A 9 5.31 -44.03 -15.16
C PHE A 9 5.31 -43.53 -13.71
N PHE A 10 6.16 -44.10 -12.84
CA PHE A 10 6.29 -43.65 -11.45
C PHE A 10 6.92 -42.26 -11.35
N ILE A 11 7.92 -41.92 -12.17
CA ILE A 11 8.51 -40.57 -12.24
C ILE A 11 7.48 -39.53 -12.71
N LYS A 12 6.54 -39.91 -13.59
CA LYS A 12 5.46 -39.01 -14.04
C LYS A 12 4.33 -38.87 -13.02
N ILE A 13 4.09 -39.88 -12.18
CA ILE A 13 3.13 -39.86 -11.06
C ILE A 13 3.67 -39.06 -9.89
N ILE A 14 4.97 -39.15 -9.62
CA ILE A 14 5.68 -38.27 -8.69
C ILE A 14 5.88 -36.93 -9.41
N LYS A 15 4.80 -36.18 -9.59
CA LYS A 15 4.92 -34.73 -9.82
C LYS A 15 5.81 -34.21 -8.70
N PRO A 16 6.88 -33.45 -8.99
CA PRO A 16 7.61 -32.78 -7.92
C PRO A 16 6.57 -31.99 -7.13
N GLU A 17 6.54 -32.19 -5.81
CA GLU A 17 5.75 -31.38 -4.89
C GLU A 17 5.76 -29.95 -5.42
N GLU A 18 4.57 -29.44 -5.73
CA GLU A 18 4.39 -28.05 -6.08
C GLU A 18 5.08 -27.25 -4.99
N LYS A 19 6.25 -26.69 -5.30
CA LYS A 19 7.11 -26.03 -4.32
C LYS A 19 6.25 -24.97 -3.67
N ILE A 20 5.75 -25.26 -2.46
CA ILE A 20 4.88 -24.36 -1.71
C ILE A 20 5.74 -23.12 -1.51
N SER A 21 5.54 -22.12 -2.37
CA SER A 21 6.22 -20.86 -2.20
C SER A 21 5.72 -20.39 -0.85
N SER A 22 6.63 -20.21 0.11
CA SER A 22 6.26 -19.73 1.45
C SER A 22 5.29 -18.55 1.30
N GLY A 23 4.30 -18.41 2.18
CA GLY A 23 3.28 -17.35 2.02
C GLY A 23 3.88 -15.96 1.77
N PHE A 24 5.05 -15.70 2.37
CA PHE A 24 5.87 -14.51 2.11
C PHE A 24 6.38 -14.36 0.67
N ALA A 25 6.81 -15.45 0.01
CA ALA A 25 7.21 -15.41 -1.39
C ALA A 25 6.03 -15.05 -2.30
N LEU A 26 4.83 -15.54 -2.00
CA LEU A 26 3.62 -15.20 -2.74
C LEU A 26 3.23 -13.72 -2.55
N VAL A 27 3.25 -13.24 -1.30
CA VAL A 27 3.00 -11.83 -0.98
C VAL A 27 4.03 -10.92 -1.64
N SER A 28 5.30 -11.29 -1.63
CA SER A 28 6.36 -10.54 -2.30
C SER A 28 6.15 -10.46 -3.82
N LYS A 29 5.71 -11.57 -4.45
CA LYS A 29 5.39 -11.63 -5.87
C LYS A 29 4.24 -10.71 -6.26
N TYR A 30 3.15 -10.70 -5.49
CA TYR A 30 1.94 -9.92 -5.77
C TYR A 30 1.89 -8.56 -5.07
N ARG A 31 2.97 -8.15 -4.40
CA ARG A 31 3.05 -6.95 -3.56
C ARG A 31 2.49 -5.70 -4.25
N SER A 32 2.91 -5.43 -5.48
CA SER A 32 2.47 -4.25 -6.23
C SER A 32 0.97 -4.28 -6.54
N ALA A 33 0.40 -5.46 -6.83
CA ALA A 33 -1.03 -5.60 -7.07
C ALA A 33 -1.84 -5.36 -5.79
N VAL A 34 -1.37 -5.90 -4.66
CA VAL A 34 -2.01 -5.69 -3.35
C VAL A 34 -1.92 -4.22 -2.92
N MET A 35 -0.78 -3.56 -3.15
CA MET A 35 -0.65 -2.11 -2.93
C MET A 35 -1.60 -1.30 -3.81
N GLY A 36 -1.79 -1.69 -5.07
CA GLY A 36 -2.76 -1.06 -5.98
C GLY A 36 -4.20 -1.21 -5.50
N PHE A 37 -4.59 -2.42 -5.06
CA PHE A 37 -5.89 -2.66 -4.44
C PHE A 37 -6.08 -1.82 -3.18
N ALA A 38 -5.08 -1.77 -2.31
CA ALA A 38 -5.11 -0.93 -1.10
C ALA A 38 -5.28 0.56 -1.43
N ALA A 39 -4.58 1.07 -2.44
CA ALA A 39 -4.72 2.45 -2.91
C ALA A 39 -6.14 2.76 -3.41
N LEU A 40 -6.77 1.85 -4.17
CA LEU A 40 -8.16 2.00 -4.61
C LEU A 40 -9.14 1.97 -3.42
N TRP A 41 -8.88 1.13 -2.43
CA TRP A 41 -9.72 1.06 -1.23
C TRP A 41 -9.63 2.34 -0.37
N ILE A 42 -8.44 2.92 -0.24
CA ILE A 42 -8.23 4.24 0.40
C ILE A 42 -8.99 5.34 -0.35
N LEU A 43 -8.93 5.33 -1.68
CA LEU A 43 -9.65 6.28 -2.52
C LEU A 43 -11.16 6.15 -2.32
N PHE A 44 -11.69 4.92 -2.34
CA PHE A 44 -13.09 4.63 -2.08
C PHE A 44 -13.53 5.15 -0.70
N PHE A 45 -12.70 4.96 0.33
CA PHE A 45 -12.96 5.46 1.68
C PHE A 45 -13.08 6.99 1.75
N HIS A 46 -12.23 7.73 1.03
CA HIS A 46 -12.19 9.21 1.08
C HIS A 46 -13.19 9.89 0.13
N VAL A 47 -13.44 9.33 -1.05
CA VAL A 47 -14.18 10.02 -2.12
C VAL A 47 -15.62 9.55 -2.22
N CYS A 48 -15.88 8.25 -2.03
CA CYS A 48 -17.23 7.73 -2.23
C CYS A 48 -18.11 8.00 -1.00
N GLY A 49 -19.20 8.74 -1.19
CA GLY A 49 -20.33 8.77 -0.26
C GLY A 49 -21.05 7.42 -0.22
N THR A 50 -22.12 7.28 0.58
CA THR A 50 -23.02 6.11 0.45
C THR A 50 -23.72 6.19 -0.90
N VAL A 51 -23.37 5.28 -1.80
CA VAL A 51 -23.91 5.23 -3.16
C VAL A 51 -25.24 4.47 -3.17
N ILE A 52 -25.40 3.47 -2.29
CA ILE A 52 -26.62 2.69 -2.18
C ILE A 52 -27.63 3.43 -1.29
N THR A 53 -28.75 3.83 -1.90
CA THR A 53 -29.86 4.52 -1.23
C THR A 53 -30.62 3.61 -0.27
N ALA A 54 -31.39 4.24 0.63
CA ALA A 54 -32.15 3.61 1.72
C ALA A 54 -33.19 2.56 1.29
N GLU A 55 -33.43 2.38 -0.01
CA GLU A 55 -34.32 1.37 -0.57
C GLU A 55 -33.80 -0.07 -0.36
N HIS A 56 -32.50 -0.23 -0.12
CA HIS A 56 -31.88 -1.50 0.22
C HIS A 56 -31.07 -1.43 1.53
N PRO A 57 -31.73 -1.53 2.70
CA PRO A 57 -31.09 -1.28 4.00
C PRO A 57 -29.91 -2.23 4.30
N ILE A 58 -29.98 -3.49 3.86
CA ILE A 58 -28.88 -4.46 4.05
C ILE A 58 -27.67 -4.11 3.19
N ALA A 59 -27.89 -3.69 1.95
CA ALA A 59 -26.82 -3.32 1.03
C ALA A 59 -26.15 -2.00 1.45
N ALA A 60 -26.94 -1.02 1.88
CA ALA A 60 -26.44 0.23 2.45
C ALA A 60 -25.64 0.00 3.75
N TRP A 61 -26.09 -0.91 4.62
CA TRP A 61 -25.35 -1.30 5.83
C TRP A 61 -24.00 -1.95 5.49
N THR A 62 -24.00 -2.84 4.50
CA THR A 62 -22.79 -3.56 4.05
C THR A 62 -21.78 -2.60 3.42
N GLU A 63 -22.24 -1.70 2.56
CA GLU A 63 -21.40 -0.65 1.97
C GLU A 63 -20.78 0.24 3.05
N ALA A 64 -21.59 0.72 3.99
CA ALA A 64 -21.12 1.54 5.11
C ALA A 64 -20.07 0.81 5.94
N ARG A 65 -20.22 -0.52 6.13
CA ARG A 65 -19.27 -1.33 6.89
C ARG A 65 -17.96 -1.54 6.13
N ILE A 66 -18.02 -1.87 4.84
CA ILE A 66 -16.83 -2.03 3.97
C ILE A 66 -16.07 -0.72 3.87
N LYS A 67 -16.78 0.40 3.71
CA LYS A 67 -16.18 1.74 3.71
C LYS A 67 -15.46 2.01 5.04
N ARG A 68 -16.10 1.75 6.18
CA ARG A 68 -15.47 1.94 7.50
C ARG A 68 -14.21 1.10 7.70
N PHE A 69 -14.06 -0.03 7.02
CA PHE A 69 -12.81 -0.81 7.06
C PHE A 69 -11.73 -0.29 6.11
N GLY A 70 -12.05 0.66 5.23
CA GLY A 70 -11.12 1.23 4.25
C GLY A 70 -9.92 1.97 4.83
N TYR A 71 -9.95 2.38 6.11
CA TYR A 71 -8.74 2.88 6.78
C TYR A 71 -7.61 1.84 6.77
N GLY A 72 -7.95 0.54 6.85
CA GLY A 72 -6.98 -0.56 6.84
C GLY A 72 -6.21 -0.69 5.53
N GLY A 73 -6.70 -0.07 4.44
CA GLY A 73 -5.95 0.04 3.20
C GLY A 73 -4.61 0.76 3.39
N VAL A 74 -4.56 1.80 4.25
CA VAL A 74 -3.32 2.53 4.53
C VAL A 74 -2.30 1.60 5.22
N ASP A 75 -2.74 0.78 6.18
CA ASP A 75 -1.89 -0.14 6.91
C ASP A 75 -1.28 -1.21 5.99
N ILE A 76 -2.08 -1.78 5.09
CA ILE A 76 -1.61 -2.74 4.07
C ILE A 76 -0.58 -2.07 3.16
N PHE A 77 -0.88 -0.86 2.68
CA PHE A 77 0.03 -0.11 1.81
C PHE A 77 1.36 0.19 2.50
N PHE A 78 1.30 0.59 3.78
CA PHE A 78 2.46 0.94 4.59
C PHE A 78 3.33 -0.29 4.89
N LEU A 79 2.72 -1.41 5.31
CA LEU A 79 3.41 -2.67 5.57
C LEU A 79 4.15 -3.19 4.32
N LEU A 80 3.46 -3.25 3.18
CA LEU A 80 4.04 -3.71 1.92
C LEU A 80 5.12 -2.76 1.41
N SER A 81 4.99 -1.45 1.65
CA SER A 81 6.05 -0.48 1.38
C SER A 81 7.29 -0.81 2.20
N GLY A 82 7.13 -0.99 3.53
CA GLY A 82 8.21 -1.36 4.46
C GLY A 82 8.95 -2.63 4.03
N MET A 83 8.23 -3.69 3.64
CA MET A 83 8.82 -4.93 3.14
C MET A 83 9.70 -4.72 1.89
N GLY A 84 9.31 -3.83 0.98
CA GLY A 84 10.16 -3.50 -0.18
C GLY A 84 11.34 -2.61 0.18
N LEU A 85 11.17 -1.76 1.19
CA LEU A 85 12.23 -0.89 1.70
C LEU A 85 13.39 -1.71 2.26
N THR A 86 13.12 -2.69 3.11
CA THR A 86 14.16 -3.53 3.72
C THR A 86 15.03 -4.22 2.66
N TYR A 87 14.42 -4.75 1.60
CA TYR A 87 15.14 -5.39 0.49
C TYR A 87 15.91 -4.38 -0.40
N ALA A 88 15.41 -3.16 -0.54
CA ALA A 88 16.09 -2.14 -1.35
C ALA A 88 17.26 -1.48 -0.60
N ILE A 89 17.20 -1.38 0.74
CA ILE A 89 18.33 -0.94 1.58
C ILE A 89 19.48 -1.92 1.47
N SER A 90 19.23 -3.24 1.56
CA SER A 90 20.30 -4.24 1.54
C SER A 90 21.11 -4.27 0.23
N LYS A 91 20.56 -3.73 -0.86
CA LYS A 91 21.20 -3.71 -2.20
C LYS A 91 21.99 -2.44 -2.51
N SER A 92 21.96 -1.41 -1.67
CA SER A 92 22.60 -0.14 -2.01
C SER A 92 23.08 0.65 -0.80
N LYS A 93 24.02 1.56 -1.02
CA LYS A 93 24.48 2.48 0.02
C LYS A 93 23.31 3.35 0.50
N LEU A 94 23.23 3.59 1.80
CA LEU A 94 22.11 4.30 2.46
C LEU A 94 21.76 5.64 1.78
N TYR A 95 22.76 6.48 1.51
CA TYR A 95 22.51 7.80 0.89
C TYR A 95 21.91 7.70 -0.52
N VAL A 96 22.34 6.73 -1.33
CA VAL A 96 21.84 6.52 -2.70
C VAL A 96 20.39 6.01 -2.66
N PHE A 97 20.07 5.19 -1.66
CA PHE A 97 18.72 4.69 -1.42
C PHE A 97 17.75 5.84 -1.07
N TYR A 98 18.10 6.66 -0.08
CA TYR A 98 17.26 7.78 0.34
C TYR A 98 17.12 8.84 -0.75
N TYR A 99 18.22 9.20 -1.44
CA TYR A 99 18.18 10.20 -2.52
C TYR A 99 17.23 9.83 -3.66
N ARG A 100 17.30 8.57 -4.13
CA ARG A 100 16.41 8.07 -5.21
C ARG A 100 14.94 8.11 -4.79
N ARG A 101 14.64 7.81 -3.52
CA ARG A 101 13.27 7.85 -3.00
C ARG A 101 12.79 9.28 -2.83
N PHE A 102 13.60 10.12 -2.19
CA PHE A 102 13.31 11.52 -1.96
C PHE A 102 12.93 12.22 -3.26
N LYS A 103 13.76 12.11 -4.31
CA LYS A 103 13.49 12.71 -5.63
C LYS A 103 12.15 12.27 -6.25
N ARG A 104 11.74 11.01 -6.05
CA ARG A 104 10.51 10.47 -6.64
C ARG A 104 9.26 10.87 -5.88
N ILE A 105 9.33 10.95 -4.55
CA ILE A 105 8.16 11.15 -3.68
C ILE A 105 7.96 12.64 -3.35
N ILE A 106 9.03 13.41 -3.20
CA ILE A 106 8.92 14.81 -2.75
C ILE A 106 8.15 15.67 -3.75
N LEU A 107 8.33 15.45 -5.05
CA LEU A 107 7.68 16.24 -6.09
C LEU A 107 6.15 16.09 -6.06
N PRO A 108 5.56 14.89 -6.16
CA PRO A 108 4.10 14.76 -6.05
C PRO A 108 3.59 15.16 -4.66
N PHE A 109 4.34 14.90 -3.58
CA PHE A 109 3.92 15.26 -2.23
C PHE A 109 3.80 16.77 -2.04
N VAL A 110 4.84 17.52 -2.42
CA VAL A 110 4.84 18.99 -2.34
C VAL A 110 3.79 19.59 -3.27
N ALA A 111 3.59 19.03 -4.47
CA ALA A 111 2.56 19.51 -5.39
C ALA A 111 1.15 19.42 -4.77
N VAL A 112 0.79 18.28 -4.18
CA VAL A 112 -0.52 18.11 -3.52
C VAL A 112 -0.61 18.97 -2.25
N ALA A 113 0.48 19.10 -1.48
CA ALA A 113 0.53 19.96 -0.31
C ALA A 113 0.31 21.43 -0.66
N LEU A 114 0.89 21.92 -1.77
CA LEU A 114 0.71 23.29 -2.25
C LEU A 114 -0.74 23.54 -2.67
N LEU A 115 -1.34 22.61 -3.42
CA LEU A 115 -2.76 22.70 -3.78
C LEU A 115 -3.65 22.75 -2.54
N LYS A 116 -3.39 21.89 -1.55
CA LYS A 116 -4.17 21.87 -0.31
C LYS A 116 -3.96 23.14 0.52
N ALA A 117 -2.72 23.61 0.63
CA ALA A 117 -2.39 24.85 1.32
C ALA A 117 -3.07 26.07 0.69
N HIS A 118 -3.21 26.09 -0.64
CA HIS A 118 -3.94 27.13 -1.35
C HIS A 118 -5.44 27.07 -1.08
N THR A 119 -6.06 25.90 -1.20
CA THR A 119 -7.51 25.71 -0.97
C THR A 119 -7.94 25.98 0.47
N ASP A 120 -7.12 25.58 1.44
CA ASP A 120 -7.43 25.71 2.87
C ASP A 120 -6.79 26.94 3.54
N HIS A 121 -6.15 27.82 2.75
CA HIS A 121 -5.46 29.03 3.24
C HIS A 121 -4.48 28.76 4.40
N TRP A 122 -3.62 27.75 4.25
CA TRP A 122 -2.65 27.40 5.28
C TRP A 122 -1.59 28.48 5.50
N SER A 123 -1.19 28.66 6.76
CA SER A 123 -0.02 29.48 7.09
C SER A 123 1.27 28.82 6.59
N VAL A 124 2.28 29.62 6.27
CA VAL A 124 3.60 29.14 5.84
C VAL A 124 4.22 28.21 6.91
N LYS A 125 4.07 28.57 8.19
CA LYS A 125 4.51 27.73 9.30
C LYS A 125 3.86 26.34 9.25
N TRP A 126 2.54 26.31 9.10
CA TRP A 126 1.78 25.05 9.07
C TRP A 126 2.17 24.18 7.87
N PHE A 127 2.39 24.78 6.69
CA PHE A 127 2.86 24.07 5.51
C PHE A 127 4.16 23.30 5.77
N PHE A 128 5.16 23.95 6.38
CA PHE A 128 6.43 23.29 6.71
C PHE A 128 6.28 22.25 7.83
N GLU A 129 5.38 22.46 8.79
CA GLU A 129 5.09 21.46 9.83
C GLU A 129 4.42 20.20 9.26
N CYS A 130 3.58 20.34 8.23
CA CYS A 130 3.01 19.21 7.48
C CYS A 130 4.05 18.49 6.63
N ILE A 131 4.84 19.23 5.82
CA ILE A 131 5.85 18.65 4.93
C ILE A 131 6.94 17.90 5.70
N SER A 132 7.38 18.44 6.84
CA SER A 132 8.40 17.82 7.69
C SER A 132 7.89 16.59 8.46
N GLY A 133 6.58 16.36 8.47
CA GLY A 133 5.96 15.33 9.32
C GLY A 133 5.89 15.71 10.80
N LYS A 134 6.37 16.89 11.21
CA LYS A 134 6.27 17.36 12.61
C LYS A 134 4.81 17.42 13.07
N ALA A 135 3.90 17.84 12.18
CA ALA A 135 2.48 17.93 12.50
C ALA A 135 1.90 16.58 12.97
N PHE A 136 2.35 15.47 12.40
CA PHE A 136 1.92 14.12 12.78
C PHE A 136 2.24 13.79 14.25
N TYR A 137 3.46 14.13 14.70
CA TYR A 137 3.90 13.83 16.06
C TYR A 137 3.33 14.77 17.13
N VAL A 138 3.02 16.01 16.75
CA VAL A 138 2.65 17.07 17.71
C VAL A 138 1.13 17.31 17.78
N ASN A 139 0.41 17.18 16.66
CA ASN A 139 -1.01 17.53 16.61
C ASN A 139 -1.93 16.31 16.59
N SER A 140 -1.76 15.42 15.60
CA SER A 140 -2.64 14.26 15.44
C SER A 140 -2.08 13.23 14.48
N ILE A 141 -2.49 11.98 14.67
CA ILE A 141 -2.21 10.89 13.73
C ILE A 141 -2.95 11.05 12.39
N TYR A 142 -3.98 11.89 12.30
CA TYR A 142 -4.77 12.13 11.08
C TYR A 142 -4.29 13.34 10.27
N MET A 143 -3.05 13.80 10.51
CA MET A 143 -2.50 14.94 9.79
C MET A 143 -2.28 14.62 8.31
N PHE A 144 -2.31 15.67 7.50
CA PHE A 144 -2.30 15.59 6.04
C PHE A 144 -1.20 14.65 5.51
N LEU A 145 -1.64 13.58 4.82
CA LEU A 145 -0.76 12.61 4.15
C LEU A 145 0.43 12.13 5.01
N TRP A 146 0.22 11.98 6.32
CA TRP A 146 1.26 11.66 7.31
C TRP A 146 2.09 10.41 6.96
N PHE A 147 1.51 9.45 6.25
CA PHE A 147 2.19 8.21 5.85
C PHE A 147 3.27 8.46 4.78
N VAL A 148 3.23 9.58 4.06
CA VAL A 148 4.22 9.92 3.03
C VAL A 148 5.57 10.33 3.64
N PRO A 149 5.62 11.26 4.62
CA PRO A 149 6.83 11.49 5.42
C PRO A 149 7.36 10.23 6.12
N ALA A 150 6.46 9.32 6.56
CA ALA A 150 6.86 8.12 7.29
C ALA A 150 7.56 7.04 6.42
N ILE A 151 7.32 7.01 5.10
CA ILE A 151 7.99 6.07 4.17
C ILE A 151 9.25 6.65 3.50
N LEU A 152 9.53 7.93 3.71
CA LEU A 152 10.67 8.63 3.13
C LEU A 152 11.96 8.28 3.88
#